data_AF-A0A135L0Z1-F1
#
_entry.id   AF-A0A135L0Z1-F1
#
_cell.length_a   1.000
_cell.length_b   1.000
_cell.length_c   1.000
_cell.angle_alpha   90.00
_cell.angle_beta   90.00
_cell.angle_gamma   90.00
#
_symmetry.space_group_name_H-M   'P 1'
#
loop_
_entity.id
_entity.type
_entity.pdbx_description
1 polymer ?
#
loop_
_entity_poly.entity_id
_entity_poly.type
_entity_poly.pdbx_seq_one_letter_code
_entity_poly.pdbx_strand_id
1 'polypeptide(L)'
;MENIITRLYQLIKNTNNLIELEENIQTYMQEVFSSLLGEIFTQLDQVIKKKRQDKGWKIKREDWKTVQFSFGAVRFRHTLMGDEKGTPIILLMNGWEYKKTNGTVHLLKSKLQN
;
A
#
# COMPACT_ATOMS: atom_id res chain seq x y z
N MET A 1 -14.43 -12.99 1.43
CA MET A 1 -13.90 -12.43 2.69
C MET A 1 -14.51 -13.28 3.79
N GLU A 2 -13.75 -14.18 4.41
CA GLU A 2 -14.21 -14.80 5.66
C GLU A 2 -14.50 -13.67 6.66
N ASN A 3 -15.60 -13.77 7.41
CA ASN A 3 -15.96 -12.74 8.37
C ASN A 3 -14.90 -12.79 9.49
N ILE A 4 -14.14 -11.70 9.68
CA ILE A 4 -13.05 -11.61 10.66
C ILE A 4 -13.52 -12.13 12.03
N ILE A 5 -14.76 -11.80 12.39
CA ILE A 5 -15.44 -12.23 13.61
C ILE A 5 -15.56 -13.75 13.69
N THR A 6 -15.94 -14.42 12.60
CA THR A 6 -16.05 -15.89 12.54
C THR A 6 -14.70 -16.56 12.75
N ARG A 7 -13.63 -16.03 12.14
CA ARG A 7 -12.30 -16.62 12.28
C ARG A 7 -11.74 -16.44 13.70
N LEU A 8 -11.94 -15.28 14.31
CA LEU A 8 -11.60 -15.04 15.71
C LEU A 8 -12.36 -15.99 16.65
N TYR A 9 -13.66 -16.20 16.41
CA TYR A 9 -14.47 -17.13 17.19
C TYR A 9 -13.95 -18.57 17.09
N GLN A 10 -13.51 -19.00 15.90
CA GLN A 10 -12.89 -20.31 15.70
C GLN A 10 -11.57 -20.44 16.47
N LEU A 11 -10.72 -19.42 16.47
CA LEU A 11 -9.48 -19.42 17.26
C LEU A 11 -9.78 -19.58 18.75
N ILE A 12 -10.73 -18.79 19.28
CA ILE A 12 -11.15 -18.87 20.69
C ILE A 12 -11.69 -20.26 21.05
N LYS A 13 -12.47 -20.88 20.15
CA LYS A 13 -13.10 -22.18 20.41
C LYS A 13 -12.13 -23.36 20.32
N ASN A 14 -11.10 -23.26 19.49
CA ASN A 14 -10.25 -24.40 19.14
C ASN A 14 -8.96 -24.47 19.97
N THR A 15 -8.64 -23.44 20.76
CA THR A 15 -7.40 -23.37 21.52
C THR A 15 -7.67 -23.49 23.02
N ASN A 16 -7.04 -24.47 23.67
CA ASN A 16 -7.17 -24.71 25.11
C ASN A 16 -6.07 -24.00 25.94
N ASN A 17 -5.06 -23.43 25.28
CA ASN A 17 -3.96 -22.71 25.89
C ASN A 17 -4.09 -21.20 25.60
N LEU A 18 -4.11 -20.39 26.66
CA LEU A 18 -4.27 -18.94 26.55
C LEU A 18 -3.10 -18.26 25.82
N ILE A 19 -1.87 -18.74 25.99
CA ILE A 19 -0.68 -18.18 25.35
C ILE A 19 -0.75 -18.41 23.84
N GLU A 20 -1.05 -19.64 23.43
CA GLU A 20 -1.22 -20.02 22.02
C GLU A 20 -2.39 -19.26 21.37
N LEU A 21 -3.47 -19.01 22.13
CA LEU A 21 -4.59 -18.22 21.66
C LEU A 21 -4.18 -16.77 21.38
N GLU A 22 -3.43 -16.15 22.28
CA GLU A 22 -2.94 -14.78 22.11
C GLU A 22 -2.04 -14.64 20.88
N GLU A 23 -1.07 -15.55 20.71
CA GLU A 23 -0.16 -15.57 19.55
C GLU A 23 -0.91 -15.75 18.22
N ASN A 24 -1.89 -16.66 18.20
CA ASN A 24 -2.70 -16.93 17.02
C ASN A 24 -3.59 -15.74 16.64
N ILE A 25 -4.24 -15.10 17.63
CA ILE A 25 -5.03 -13.88 17.40
C ILE A 25 -4.13 -12.75 16.90
N GLN A 26 -2.97 -12.54 17.54
CA GLN A 26 -2.05 -11.51 17.14
C GLN A 26 -1.60 -11.71 15.69
N THR A 27 -1.13 -12.91 15.34
CA THR A 27 -0.69 -13.25 13.97
C THR A 27 -1.81 -13.04 12.96
N TYR A 28 -3.02 -13.53 13.26
CA TYR A 28 -4.17 -13.37 12.39
C TYR A 28 -4.52 -11.89 12.16
N MET A 29 -4.53 -11.08 13.22
CA MET A 29 -4.82 -9.65 13.08
C MET A 29 -3.73 -8.92 12.28
N GLN A 30 -2.46 -9.28 12.46
CA GLN A 30 -1.37 -8.73 11.65
C GLN A 30 -1.55 -9.04 10.16
N GLU A 31 -1.92 -10.27 9.82
CA GLU A 31 -2.20 -10.68 8.43
C GLU A 31 -3.39 -9.92 7.84
N VAL A 32 -4.50 -9.85 8.58
CA VAL A 32 -5.72 -9.15 8.16
C VAL A 32 -5.43 -7.67 7.90
N PHE A 33 -4.81 -6.97 8.85
CA PHE A 33 -4.48 -5.56 8.67
C PHE A 33 -3.49 -5.34 7.53
N SER A 34 -2.48 -6.21 7.41
CA SER A 34 -1.46 -6.08 6.36
C SER A 34 -2.05 -6.27 4.96
N SER A 35 -2.96 -7.24 4.81
CA SER A 35 -3.66 -7.48 3.55
C SER A 35 -4.59 -6.33 3.20
N LEU A 36 -5.46 -5.92 4.14
CA LEU A 36 -6.43 -4.83 3.91
C LEU A 36 -5.73 -3.52 3.54
N LEU A 37 -4.68 -3.14 4.27
CA LEU A 37 -3.97 -1.91 3.99
C LEU A 37 -3.20 -2.01 2.65
N GLY A 38 -2.62 -3.17 2.34
CA GLY A 38 -1.96 -3.43 1.06
C GLY A 38 -2.91 -3.32 -0.15
N GLU A 39 -4.14 -3.81 0.00
CA GLU A 39 -5.21 -3.68 -1.00
C GLU A 39 -5.63 -2.22 -1.18
N ILE A 40 -5.92 -1.50 -0.09
CA ILE A 40 -6.26 -0.07 -0.13
C ILE A 40 -5.16 0.72 -0.83
N PHE A 41 -3.90 0.43 -0.51
CA PHE A 41 -2.76 1.09 -1.11
C PHE A 41 -2.64 0.81 -2.61
N THR A 42 -2.88 -0.43 -3.02
CA THR A 42 -2.92 -0.81 -4.43
C THR A 42 -4.06 -0.12 -5.18
N GLN A 43 -5.24 0.00 -4.57
CA GLN A 43 -6.37 0.71 -5.17
C GLN A 43 -6.09 2.22 -5.32
N LEU A 44 -5.49 2.84 -4.30
CA LEU A 44 -5.06 4.24 -4.37
C LEU A 44 -4.05 4.46 -5.50
N ASP A 45 -3.07 3.57 -5.66
CA ASP A 45 -2.12 3.61 -6.77
C ASP A 45 -2.83 3.55 -8.13
N GLN A 46 -3.81 2.66 -8.29
CA GLN A 46 -4.61 2.54 -9.51
C GLN A 46 -5.41 3.81 -9.84
N VAL A 47 -6.04 4.43 -8.83
CA VAL A 47 -6.79 5.69 -9.01
C VAL A 47 -5.86 6.82 -9.45
N ILE A 48 -4.70 6.94 -8.79
CA ILE A 48 -3.69 7.94 -9.14
C ILE A 48 -3.16 7.68 -10.55
N LYS A 49 -2.84 6.43 -10.88
CA LYS A 49 -2.38 5.99 -12.20
C LYS A 49 -3.35 6.43 -13.29
N LYS A 50 -4.64 6.13 -13.14
CA LYS A 50 -5.67 6.53 -14.11
C LYS A 50 -5.71 8.04 -14.32
N LYS A 51 -5.79 8.82 -13.23
CA LYS A 51 -5.81 10.29 -13.28
C LYS A 51 -4.60 10.90 -14.00
N ARG A 52 -3.44 10.23 -13.98
CA ARG A 52 -2.20 10.71 -14.62
C ARG A 52 -2.08 10.27 -16.07
N GLN A 53 -2.57 9.09 -16.40
CA GLN A 53 -2.68 8.66 -17.79
C GLN A 53 -3.60 9.59 -18.59
N ASP A 54 -4.68 10.09 -17.98
CA ASP A 54 -5.56 11.11 -18.56
C ASP A 54 -4.80 12.43 -18.85
N LYS A 55 -3.70 12.70 -18.13
CA LYS A 55 -2.79 13.85 -18.35
C LYS A 55 -1.62 13.51 -19.28
N GLY A 56 -1.65 12.40 -20.01
CA GLY A 56 -0.62 12.00 -20.97
C GLY A 56 0.60 11.30 -20.37
N TRP A 57 0.60 10.98 -19.08
CA TRP A 57 1.75 10.33 -18.43
C TRP A 57 1.82 8.85 -18.80
N LYS A 58 3.04 8.34 -19.00
CA LYS A 58 3.28 6.95 -19.41
C LYS A 58 3.74 6.11 -18.24
N ILE A 59 3.22 4.89 -18.15
CA ILE A 59 3.69 3.89 -17.19
C ILE A 59 5.10 3.47 -17.59
N LYS A 60 6.04 3.53 -16.65
CA LYS A 60 7.39 3.01 -16.85
C LYS A 60 7.54 1.60 -16.32
N ARG A 61 7.06 1.36 -15.10
CA ARG A 61 7.10 0.06 -14.44
C ARG A 61 6.08 -0.01 -13.31
N GLU A 62 5.74 -1.23 -12.93
CA GLU A 62 4.89 -1.55 -11.78
C GLU A 62 5.69 -2.53 -10.91
N ASP A 63 5.94 -2.14 -9.66
CA ASP A 63 6.74 -2.94 -8.72
C ASP A 63 5.92 -3.24 -7.46
N TRP A 64 6.29 -4.31 -6.77
CA TRP A 64 5.90 -4.48 -5.38
C TRP A 64 6.75 -3.60 -4.47
N LYS A 65 6.08 -2.96 -3.50
CA LYS A 65 6.73 -2.24 -2.40
C LYS A 65 6.26 -2.81 -1.08
N THR A 66 7.16 -2.79 -0.10
CA THR A 66 6.89 -3.23 1.26
C THR A 66 7.22 -2.09 2.20
N VAL A 67 6.31 -1.77 3.10
CA VAL A 67 6.50 -0.79 4.18
C VAL A 67 6.32 -1.51 5.51
N GLN A 68 7.27 -1.33 6.42
CA GLN A 68 7.21 -1.91 7.75
C GLN A 68 6.35 -1.03 8.66
N PHE A 69 5.28 -1.59 9.20
CA PHE A 69 4.45 -0.98 10.24
C PHE A 69 4.70 -1.67 11.59
N SER A 70 4.22 -1.06 12.67
CA SER A 70 4.30 -1.63 14.03
C SER A 70 3.59 -2.97 14.16
N PHE A 71 2.58 -3.21 13.32
CA PHE A 71 1.79 -4.44 13.29
C PHE A 71 2.21 -5.41 12.17
N GLY A 72 3.25 -5.11 11.38
CA GLY A 72 3.69 -6.02 10.33
C GLY A 72 4.10 -5.35 9.03
N ALA A 73 4.57 -6.17 8.09
CA ALA A 73 5.00 -5.72 6.79
C ALA A 73 3.81 -5.65 5.81
N VAL A 74 3.53 -4.44 5.31
CA VAL A 74 2.45 -4.20 4.35
C VAL A 74 3.05 -4.16 2.95
N ARG A 75 2.61 -5.07 2.09
CA ARG A 75 3.03 -5.16 0.70
C ARG A 75 1.93 -4.67 -0.23
N PHE A 76 2.26 -3.77 -1.15
CA PHE A 76 1.31 -3.19 -2.10
C PHE A 76 1.96 -2.99 -3.48
N ARG A 77 1.13 -2.83 -4.51
CA ARG A 77 1.61 -2.50 -5.85
C ARG A 77 1.77 -0.99 -6.00
N HIS A 78 2.89 -0.59 -6.60
CA HIS A 78 3.17 0.81 -6.86
C HIS A 78 3.65 1.01 -8.29
N THR A 79 3.06 1.98 -8.97
CA THR A 79 3.37 2.31 -10.37
C THR A 79 4.31 3.52 -10.44
N LEU A 80 5.46 3.33 -11.08
CA LEU A 80 6.33 4.45 -11.45
C LEU A 80 5.90 5.00 -12.81
N MET A 81 5.65 6.31 -12.88
CA MET A 81 5.26 6.99 -14.11
C MET A 81 6.32 7.95 -14.62
N GLY A 82 6.29 8.20 -15.93
CA GLY A 82 7.04 9.26 -16.59
C GLY A 82 6.10 10.39 -17.01
N ASP A 83 6.51 11.64 -16.77
CA ASP A 83 5.88 12.79 -17.43
C ASP A 83 6.14 12.76 -18.95
N GLU A 84 5.54 13.69 -19.70
CA GLU A 84 5.72 13.83 -21.16
C GLU A 84 7.20 13.93 -21.58
N LYS A 85 8.06 14.45 -20.68
CA LYS A 85 9.51 14.57 -20.89
C LYS A 85 10.27 13.29 -20.54
N GLY A 86 9.58 12.23 -20.14
CA GLY A 86 10.16 10.97 -19.73
C GLY A 86 10.84 11.03 -18.36
N THR A 87 10.55 12.02 -17.52
CA THR A 87 11.14 12.13 -16.18
C THR A 87 10.40 11.21 -15.21
N PRO A 88 11.08 10.31 -14.46
CA PRO A 88 10.41 9.46 -13.49
C PRO A 88 9.87 10.28 -12.30
N ILE A 89 8.57 10.17 -12.06
CA ILE A 89 7.88 10.81 -10.94
C ILE A 89 7.32 9.71 -10.03
N ILE A 90 7.68 9.80 -8.75
CA ILE A 90 7.14 8.96 -7.68
C ILE A 90 5.96 9.72 -7.08
N LEU A 91 4.81 9.06 -7.03
CA LEU A 91 3.57 9.61 -6.48
C LEU A 91 3.34 8.97 -5.12
N LEU A 92 3.34 9.78 -4.06
CA LEU A 92 3.03 9.30 -2.72
C LEU A 92 1.52 9.31 -2.49
N MET A 93 1.07 8.43 -1.60
CA MET A 93 -0.34 8.18 -1.31
C MET A 93 -1.05 9.40 -0.70
N ASN A 94 -0.26 10.32 -0.12
CA ASN A 94 -0.71 11.61 0.41
C ASN A 94 -0.90 12.68 -0.68
N GLY A 95 -0.77 12.32 -1.97
CA GLY A 95 -0.98 13.22 -3.11
C GLY A 95 0.23 14.08 -3.48
N TRP A 96 1.39 13.82 -2.90
CA TRP A 96 2.62 14.55 -3.18
C TRP A 96 3.40 13.93 -4.35
N GLU A 97 4.03 14.79 -5.14
CA GLU A 97 4.82 14.39 -6.31
C GLU A 97 6.30 14.65 -6.05
N TYR A 98 7.14 13.66 -6.34
CA TYR A 98 8.58 13.80 -6.28
C TYR A 98 9.23 13.42 -7.60
N LYS A 99 10.13 14.28 -8.08
CA LYS A 99 11.01 13.96 -9.21
C LYS A 99 12.25 13.27 -8.66
N LYS A 100 12.59 12.12 -9.24
CA LYS A 100 13.86 11.46 -8.95
C LYS A 100 14.85 11.80 -10.06
N THR A 101 15.89 12.56 -9.72
CA THR A 101 16.97 12.93 -10.65
C THR A 101 18.29 12.47 -10.04
N ASN A 102 19.03 11.59 -10.74
CA ASN A 102 20.37 11.12 -10.32
C ASN A 102 20.48 10.65 -8.86
N GLY A 103 19.45 9.96 -8.35
CA GLY A 103 19.44 9.45 -6.97
C GLY A 103 18.88 10.43 -5.93
N THR A 104 18.79 11.72 -6.25
CA THR A 104 18.21 12.75 -5.39
C THR A 104 16.71 12.87 -5.64
N VAL A 105 15.94 12.98 -4.55
CA VAL A 105 14.48 13.10 -4.57
C VAL A 105 14.12 14.57 -4.35
N HIS A 106 13.58 15.21 -5.39
CA HIS A 106 13.14 16.60 -5.35
C HIS A 106 11.62 16.67 -5.21
N LEU A 107 11.14 17.34 -4.16
CA LEU A 107 9.72 17.61 -3.97
C LEU A 107 9.25 18.62 -5.02
N LEU A 108 8.24 18.25 -5.81
CA LEU A 108 7.84 19.07 -6.95
C LEU A 108 6.72 20.05 -6.65
N LYS A 109 5.74 19.68 -5.81
CA LYS A 109 4.63 20.55 -5.39
C LYS A 109 3.74 19.88 -4.33
N SER A 110 3.18 20.70 -3.45
CA SER A 110 2.03 20.37 -2.59
C SER A 110 0.73 20.77 -3.26
N LYS A 111 -0.35 20.09 -2.88
CA LYS A 111 -1.75 20.28 -3.24
C LYS A 111 -2.15 19.73 -4.62
N LEU A 112 -2.86 18.61 -4.55
CA LEU A 112 -4.18 18.49 -5.16
C LEU A 112 -4.95 19.80 -4.94
N GLN A 113 -4.79 20.77 -5.82
CA GLN A 113 -5.67 21.92 -5.92
C GLN A 113 -6.50 21.72 -7.19
N ASN A 114 -7.77 21.42 -6.92
CA ASN A 114 -8.93 21.28 -7.79
C ASN A 114 -8.96 20.05 -8.72
#